data_AF-A0A179U9N2-F1
#
_entry.id   AF-A0A179U9N2-F1
#
_cell.length_a   1.000
_cell.length_b   1.000
_cell.length_c   1.000
_cell.angle_alpha   90.00
_cell.angle_beta   90.00
_cell.angle_gamma   90.00
#
_symmetry.space_group_name_H-M   'P 1'
#
loop_
_entity.id
_entity.type
_entity.pdbx_description
1 polymer ?
#
loop_
_entity_poly.entity_id
_entity_poly.type
_entity_poly.pdbx_seq_one_letter_code
_entity_poly.pdbx_strand_id
1 'polypeptide(L)'
;MVLLTSSGISLAISTSIIGLFTLLLFLSGYVLQQQSVRGMQAALSPTAPTHPASRPYPVAGGSPAGAYVIVNQGKEAFSSPDVVVTDSGDTGEGRDGELGESSGYEGMNSRQYDQGSNYGQKHKQVYLQMVSRPSVSGICSSLLFFKTLASQSKITTDKVFLYPKSWDNNAPTRSIVEALSTLKNHQDVYDIIIHAIDMTDPNYHFPSNTKLLSKASHKLTHYEKIFFTRSPGMLLNASKLNQLFFSEPPTFSSSSSSSYSPLSSWKKRRKPNDNSQTDMWVPTRLSTMNADLPYAFLVTTDHDSSGRVSIRSHVPIPSVKQSLIVPAIPRFPAERVTELHPAYVFFDKSKNQMREMGTVYYQEWKKQVHDACQGIEIND
;
A
#
# COMPACT_ATOMS: atom_id res chain seq x y z
N MET A 1 44.69 -18.10 56.66
CA MET A 1 45.26 -17.58 55.40
C MET A 1 45.57 -18.80 54.53
N VAL A 2 44.63 -19.19 53.66
CA VAL A 2 44.76 -20.41 52.84
C VAL A 2 45.53 -20.03 51.58
N LEU A 3 46.80 -20.41 51.51
CA LEU A 3 47.67 -20.23 50.35
C LEU A 3 47.11 -21.08 49.20
N LEU A 4 46.40 -20.44 48.28
CA LEU A 4 46.08 -21.01 46.97
C LEU A 4 47.41 -21.28 46.26
N THR A 5 47.82 -22.54 46.25
CA THR A 5 48.98 -23.00 45.49
C THR A 5 48.72 -22.72 44.00
N SER A 6 49.71 -22.20 43.27
CA SER A 6 49.53 -21.82 41.86
C SER A 6 49.06 -22.99 40.97
N SER A 7 49.32 -24.22 41.41
CA SER A 7 48.81 -25.45 40.80
C SER A 7 47.28 -25.56 40.83
N GLY A 8 46.60 -25.06 41.87
CA GLY A 8 45.15 -25.09 41.97
C GLY A 8 44.46 -24.17 40.95
N ILE A 9 45.03 -23.00 40.69
CA ILE A 9 44.50 -22.03 39.71
C ILE A 9 44.64 -22.58 38.29
N SER A 10 45.78 -23.19 37.96
CA SER A 10 46.01 -23.81 36.64
C SER A 10 45.04 -24.99 36.38
N LEU A 11 44.77 -25.79 37.42
CA LEU A 11 43.80 -26.88 37.33
C LEU A 11 42.36 -26.35 37.12
N ALA A 12 41.98 -25.29 37.83
CA ALA A 12 40.66 -24.69 37.69
C ALA A 12 40.43 -24.08 36.29
N ILE A 13 41.44 -23.41 35.73
CA ILE A 13 41.35 -22.83 34.39
C ILE A 13 41.28 -23.92 33.32
N SER A 14 42.12 -24.96 33.40
CA SER A 14 42.13 -26.03 32.40
C SER A 14 40.83 -26.84 32.40
N THR A 15 40.28 -27.16 33.57
CA THR A 15 38.98 -27.84 33.70
C THR A 15 37.81 -26.97 33.20
N SER A 16 37.85 -25.66 33.44
CA SER A 16 36.84 -24.73 32.91
C SER A 16 36.85 -24.67 31.38
N ILE A 17 38.02 -24.58 30.76
CA ILE A 17 38.14 -24.54 29.29
C ILE A 17 37.63 -25.85 28.67
N ILE A 18 38.05 -27.00 29.19
CA ILE A 18 37.60 -28.31 28.71
C ILE A 18 36.08 -28.45 28.86
N GLY A 19 35.51 -28.01 30.00
CA GLY A 19 34.07 -28.02 30.24
C GLY A 19 33.30 -27.16 29.24
N LEU A 20 33.79 -25.95 28.95
CA LEU A 20 33.15 -25.03 28.01
C LEU A 20 33.13 -25.60 26.58
N PHE A 21 34.26 -26.13 26.11
CA PHE A 21 34.32 -26.75 24.77
C PHE A 21 33.44 -28.00 24.67
N THR A 22 33.40 -28.82 25.72
CA THR A 22 32.52 -30.00 25.77
C THR A 22 31.04 -29.59 25.69
N LEU A 23 30.66 -28.52 26.39
CA LEU A 23 29.29 -28.00 26.35
C LEU A 23 28.92 -27.41 24.98
N LEU A 24 29.85 -26.68 24.33
CA LEU A 24 29.63 -26.16 22.98
C LEU A 24 29.48 -27.28 21.94
N LEU A 25 30.29 -28.34 22.03
CA LEU A 25 30.15 -29.52 21.16
C LEU A 25 28.80 -30.21 21.38
N PHE A 26 28.34 -30.30 22.63
CA PHE A 26 27.03 -30.86 22.94
C PHE A 26 25.88 -30.00 22.36
N LEU A 27 25.92 -28.68 22.50
CA LEU A 27 24.91 -27.79 21.89
C LEU A 27 24.94 -27.87 20.36
N SER A 28 26.12 -27.97 19.75
CA SER A 28 26.25 -28.12 18.30
C SER A 28 25.59 -29.42 17.82
N GLY A 29 25.81 -30.54 18.51
CA GLY A 29 25.14 -31.80 18.22
C GLY A 29 23.63 -31.73 18.44
N TYR A 30 23.20 -31.07 19.51
CA TYR A 30 21.79 -30.91 19.86
C TYR A 30 20.98 -30.13 18.79
N VAL A 31 21.52 -29.03 18.28
CA VAL A 31 20.86 -28.23 17.23
C VAL A 31 20.72 -29.01 15.92
N LEU A 32 21.76 -29.77 15.54
CA LEU A 32 21.73 -30.64 14.35
C LEU A 32 20.68 -31.75 14.47
N GLN A 33 20.54 -32.35 15.65
CA GLN A 33 19.52 -33.37 15.90
C GLN A 33 18.10 -32.78 15.83
N GLN A 34 17.87 -31.57 16.33
CA GLN A 34 16.56 -30.92 16.20
C GLN A 34 16.17 -30.59 14.74
N GLN A 35 17.14 -30.21 13.91
CA GLN A 35 16.90 -29.98 12.48
C GLN A 35 16.55 -31.28 11.75
N SER A 36 17.19 -32.40 12.10
CA SER A 36 16.91 -33.72 11.53
C SER A 36 15.49 -34.21 11.84
N VAL A 37 15.04 -34.06 13.10
CA VAL A 37 13.69 -34.48 13.51
C VAL A 37 12.61 -33.64 12.83
N ARG A 38 12.81 -32.32 12.71
CA ARG A 38 11.89 -31.44 11.97
C ARG A 38 11.86 -31.76 10.47
N GLY A 39 12.98 -32.15 9.88
CA GLY A 39 13.07 -32.60 8.49
C GLY A 39 12.33 -33.91 8.25
N MET A 40 12.47 -34.88 9.16
CA MET A 40 11.77 -36.17 9.08
C MET A 40 10.25 -36.03 9.29
N GLN A 41 9.81 -35.15 10.20
CA GLN A 41 8.38 -34.86 10.40
C GLN A 41 7.73 -34.19 9.18
N ALA A 42 8.49 -33.38 8.45
CA ALA A 42 8.04 -32.82 7.18
C ALA A 42 7.94 -33.89 6.07
N ALA A 43 8.79 -34.92 6.11
CA ALA A 43 8.81 -36.01 5.13
C ALA A 43 7.78 -37.13 5.40
N LEU A 44 7.40 -37.36 6.66
CA LEU A 44 6.49 -38.44 7.07
C LEU A 44 5.03 -38.00 7.23
N SER A 45 4.69 -36.75 6.91
CA SER A 45 3.29 -36.30 6.90
C SER A 45 2.50 -37.08 5.83
N PRO A 46 1.46 -37.85 6.18
CA PRO A 46 0.85 -38.83 5.30
C PRO A 46 0.14 -38.17 4.10
N THR A 47 0.66 -38.44 2.91
CA THR A 47 0.04 -38.12 1.62
C THR A 47 -0.97 -39.22 1.28
N ALA A 48 -2.24 -38.84 1.09
CA ALA A 48 -3.28 -39.71 0.55
C ALA A 48 -3.01 -40.03 -0.95
N PRO A 49 -3.43 -41.20 -1.45
CA PRO A 49 -2.77 -41.87 -2.57
C PRO A 49 -3.13 -41.35 -3.96
N THR A 50 -2.11 -41.44 -4.83
CA THR A 50 -2.05 -41.15 -6.26
C THR A 50 -3.00 -42.02 -7.10
N HIS A 51 -3.75 -41.39 -8.02
CA HIS A 51 -4.06 -41.98 -9.33
C HIS A 51 -3.50 -41.07 -10.44
N PRO A 52 -2.95 -41.63 -11.53
CA PRO A 52 -2.00 -40.93 -12.39
C PRO A 52 -2.68 -40.27 -13.59
N ALA A 53 -2.36 -39.02 -13.87
CA ALA A 53 -2.03 -38.51 -15.21
C ALA A 53 -1.87 -36.98 -15.22
N SER A 54 -0.88 -36.54 -15.99
CA SER A 54 -0.56 -35.16 -16.38
C SER A 54 0.01 -34.23 -15.29
N ARG A 55 1.32 -34.00 -15.39
CA ARG A 55 2.07 -32.95 -14.68
C ARG A 55 1.51 -31.56 -14.98
N PRO A 56 1.35 -30.72 -13.95
CA PRO A 56 1.88 -29.36 -14.00
C PRO A 56 2.86 -29.10 -12.84
N TYR A 57 3.93 -28.40 -13.16
CA TYR A 57 4.97 -27.93 -12.23
C TYR A 57 4.43 -26.89 -11.22
N PRO A 58 5.08 -26.75 -10.05
CA PRO A 58 4.53 -26.05 -8.90
C PRO A 58 4.47 -24.53 -9.11
N VAL A 59 3.25 -24.00 -9.06
CA VAL A 59 2.98 -22.62 -8.67
C VAL A 59 3.41 -22.48 -7.20
N ALA A 60 4.24 -21.49 -6.89
CA ALA A 60 4.43 -21.00 -5.53
C ALA A 60 3.12 -20.33 -5.09
N GLY A 61 2.15 -21.17 -4.73
CA GLY A 61 0.85 -20.81 -4.21
C GLY A 61 0.90 -20.68 -2.70
N GLY A 62 0.68 -19.48 -2.20
CA GLY A 62 -0.14 -19.32 -1.02
C GLY A 62 -1.60 -19.35 -1.47
N SER A 63 -2.33 -20.37 -1.01
CA SER A 63 -3.75 -20.60 -1.33
C SER A 63 -4.66 -19.42 -0.90
N PRO A 64 -5.77 -19.13 -1.61
CA PRO A 64 -6.54 -17.88 -1.49
C PRO A 64 -7.66 -17.92 -0.43
N ALA A 65 -7.46 -18.61 0.69
CA ALA A 65 -8.46 -18.71 1.76
C ALA A 65 -7.78 -18.83 3.13
N GLY A 66 -7.42 -17.68 3.70
CA GLY A 66 -6.82 -17.63 5.02
C GLY A 66 -6.54 -16.18 5.43
N ALA A 67 -7.45 -15.63 6.23
CA ALA A 67 -7.28 -14.41 7.02
C ALA A 67 -6.91 -13.13 6.25
N TYR A 68 -7.90 -12.46 5.64
CA TYR A 68 -7.75 -11.08 5.18
C TYR A 68 -8.84 -10.20 5.77
N VAL A 69 -8.48 -9.62 6.91
CA VAL A 69 -9.25 -8.66 7.66
C VAL A 69 -8.66 -7.28 7.34
N ILE A 70 -9.32 -6.51 6.47
CA ILE A 70 -9.59 -5.12 6.85
C ILE A 70 -10.77 -5.26 7.79
N VAL A 71 -10.54 -5.07 9.08
CA VAL A 71 -11.68 -4.85 9.96
C VAL A 71 -12.20 -3.47 9.57
N ASN A 72 -13.51 -3.40 9.38
CA ASN A 72 -14.30 -2.29 9.90
C ASN A 72 -14.07 -2.16 11.42
N GLN A 73 -12.83 -1.93 11.88
CA GLN A 73 -12.59 -1.55 13.26
C GLN A 73 -12.73 -0.04 13.22
N GLY A 74 -13.93 0.40 13.59
CA GLY A 74 -14.30 1.81 13.70
C GLY A 74 -13.52 2.54 14.79
N LYS A 75 -12.19 2.45 14.81
CA LYS A 75 -11.32 3.31 15.61
C LYS A 75 -10.02 3.76 14.94
N GLU A 76 -9.47 3.10 13.91
CA GLU A 76 -8.07 3.40 13.53
C GLU A 76 -7.77 3.56 12.02
N ALA A 77 -8.69 3.26 11.09
CA ALA A 77 -8.38 3.37 9.65
C ALA A 77 -9.04 4.56 8.93
N PHE A 78 -10.21 5.03 9.36
CA PHE A 78 -10.94 6.15 8.78
C PHE A 78 -11.94 6.72 9.80
N SER A 79 -11.47 7.07 11.00
CA SER A 79 -12.33 7.72 12.00
C SER A 79 -12.47 9.20 11.66
N SER A 80 -13.71 9.64 11.47
CA SER A 80 -14.11 11.05 11.51
C SER A 80 -13.64 11.71 12.82
N PRO A 81 -13.46 13.04 12.87
CA PRO A 81 -13.24 13.72 14.15
C PRO A 81 -14.43 13.47 15.08
N ASP A 82 -14.14 13.06 16.32
CA ASP A 82 -15.13 12.86 17.38
C ASP A 82 -15.91 14.16 17.60
N VAL A 83 -17.15 14.21 17.13
CA VAL A 83 -18.16 15.09 17.70
C VAL A 83 -18.56 14.45 19.02
N VAL A 84 -18.11 15.05 20.12
CA VAL A 84 -18.57 14.72 21.47
C VAL A 84 -20.06 15.03 21.53
N VAL A 85 -20.87 14.01 21.29
CA VAL A 85 -22.28 14.00 21.70
C VAL A 85 -22.26 13.80 23.20
N THR A 86 -22.38 14.88 23.96
CA THR A 86 -22.72 14.80 25.37
C THR A 86 -24.14 14.26 25.48
N ASP A 87 -24.24 13.00 25.90
CA ASP A 87 -25.48 12.43 26.39
C ASP A 87 -25.79 13.12 27.74
N SER A 88 -26.98 13.71 27.84
CA SER A 88 -27.48 14.31 29.09
C SER A 88 -28.97 14.04 29.14
N GLY A 89 -29.29 12.82 29.56
CA GLY A 89 -30.60 12.46 30.06
C GLY A 89 -30.71 12.78 31.55
N ASP A 90 -31.67 13.65 31.84
CA ASP A 90 -32.59 13.58 32.99
C ASP A 90 -32.14 14.10 34.36
N THR A 91 -32.62 15.29 34.75
CA THR A 91 -33.71 15.46 35.74
C THR A 91 -34.00 16.95 35.99
N GLY A 92 -35.28 17.31 35.95
CA GLY A 92 -35.78 18.64 36.29
C GLY A 92 -36.02 18.85 37.78
N GLU A 93 -36.20 20.14 38.12
CA GLU A 93 -36.70 20.73 39.38
C GLU A 93 -35.80 20.53 40.61
N GLY A 94 -35.38 21.54 41.39
CA GLY A 94 -35.72 22.96 41.51
C GLY A 94 -35.44 23.35 42.96
N ARG A 95 -34.70 24.46 43.18
CA ARG A 95 -34.75 25.41 44.33
C ARG A 95 -33.39 26.10 44.59
N ASP A 96 -33.39 27.39 44.27
CA ASP A 96 -33.05 28.56 45.10
C ASP A 96 -31.83 28.52 46.05
N GLY A 97 -30.94 29.51 45.89
CA GLY A 97 -30.35 30.22 47.04
C GLY A 97 -28.83 30.43 47.07
N GLU A 98 -28.41 31.63 46.64
CA GLU A 98 -27.53 32.54 47.39
C GLU A 98 -25.97 32.52 47.24
N LEU A 99 -25.50 33.64 46.69
CA LEU A 99 -24.23 34.40 46.81
C LEU A 99 -22.91 33.73 47.25
N GLY A 100 -21.88 33.94 46.40
CA GLY A 100 -20.47 33.95 46.77
C GLY A 100 -19.59 34.53 45.64
N GLU A 101 -19.02 35.72 45.89
CA GLU A 101 -18.17 36.51 44.98
C GLU A 101 -16.76 35.94 44.73
N SER A 102 -16.14 36.46 43.65
CA SER A 102 -14.70 36.50 43.32
C SER A 102 -14.13 35.21 42.69
N SER A 103 -13.43 35.23 41.56
CA SER A 103 -12.39 36.15 41.10
C SER A 103 -12.15 35.97 39.59
N GLY A 104 -11.67 37.04 38.94
CA GLY A 104 -11.61 37.15 37.49
C GLY A 104 -10.48 36.40 36.81
N TYR A 105 -10.77 35.99 35.57
CA TYR A 105 -9.83 36.01 34.45
C TYR A 105 -10.63 36.32 33.18
N GLU A 106 -10.40 37.51 32.62
CA GLU A 106 -10.78 37.83 31.25
C GLU A 106 -9.95 36.95 30.30
N GLY A 107 -10.62 36.00 29.65
CA GLY A 107 -10.05 35.16 28.60
C GLY A 107 -10.87 35.33 27.33
N MET A 108 -10.39 36.20 26.44
CA MET A 108 -10.98 36.51 25.14
C MET A 108 -11.41 35.26 24.35
N ASN A 109 -12.63 35.34 23.84
CA ASN A 109 -13.32 34.41 22.95
C ASN A 109 -12.43 33.87 21.81
N SER A 110 -12.05 32.60 21.89
CA SER A 110 -11.73 31.80 20.69
C SER A 110 -13.04 31.30 20.08
N ARG A 111 -13.63 32.13 19.20
CA ARG A 111 -14.55 31.62 18.17
C ARG A 111 -13.68 31.02 17.07
N GLN A 112 -13.31 29.76 17.22
CA GLN A 112 -12.70 28.96 16.15
C GLN A 112 -13.39 27.60 16.07
N TYR A 113 -14.61 27.63 15.54
CA TYR A 113 -15.30 26.46 14.97
C TYR A 113 -15.84 26.87 13.61
N ASP A 114 -14.98 26.76 12.60
CA ASP A 114 -15.31 26.38 11.22
C ASP A 114 -14.03 26.43 10.39
N GLN A 115 -13.29 25.32 10.40
CA GLN A 115 -12.15 25.12 9.51
C GLN A 115 -12.35 23.79 8.80
N GLY A 116 -13.28 23.79 7.83
CA GLY A 116 -13.36 22.75 6.81
C GLY A 116 -12.01 22.64 6.13
N SER A 117 -11.25 21.60 6.46
CA SER A 117 -9.87 21.42 6.04
C SER A 117 -9.79 21.15 4.54
N ASN A 118 -9.69 22.21 3.75
CA ASN A 118 -9.37 22.12 2.34
C ASN A 118 -7.85 21.85 2.22
N TYR A 119 -7.44 20.59 2.16
CA TYR A 119 -6.05 20.16 1.90
C TYR A 119 -5.63 20.44 0.43
N GLY A 120 -6.25 21.44 -0.21
CA GLY A 120 -6.04 21.81 -1.61
C GLY A 120 -6.87 20.99 -2.60
N GLN A 121 -7.89 20.24 -2.15
CA GLN A 121 -8.72 19.44 -3.03
C GLN A 121 -9.63 20.31 -3.88
N LYS A 122 -9.74 19.96 -5.16
CA LYS A 122 -10.61 20.64 -6.13
C LYS A 122 -11.69 19.72 -6.65
N HIS A 123 -11.43 18.40 -6.68
CA HIS A 123 -12.30 17.41 -7.26
C HIS A 123 -12.58 16.25 -6.29
N LYS A 124 -13.68 15.54 -6.52
CA LYS A 124 -14.08 14.35 -5.73
C LYS A 124 -13.30 13.09 -6.10
N GLN A 125 -12.50 13.14 -7.17
CA GLN A 125 -11.83 12.01 -7.77
C GLN A 125 -10.35 12.31 -7.93
N VAL A 126 -9.50 11.33 -7.61
CA VAL A 126 -8.05 11.55 -7.53
C VAL A 126 -7.24 10.38 -8.09
N TYR A 127 -6.20 10.72 -8.85
CA TYR A 127 -5.09 9.82 -9.15
C TYR A 127 -4.06 9.90 -8.03
N LEU A 128 -3.75 8.76 -7.42
CA LEU A 128 -2.83 8.68 -6.31
C LEU A 128 -1.55 7.94 -6.72
N GLN A 129 -0.41 8.57 -6.50
CA GLN A 129 0.88 7.90 -6.50
C GLN A 129 1.61 8.18 -5.19
N MET A 130 2.44 7.24 -4.75
CA MET A 130 3.23 7.40 -3.54
C MET A 130 4.57 6.70 -3.65
N VAL A 131 5.54 7.20 -2.89
CA VAL A 131 6.88 6.64 -2.80
C VAL A 131 7.27 6.58 -1.33
N SER A 132 7.24 5.38 -0.73
CA SER A 132 7.59 5.20 0.70
C SER A 132 9.07 4.94 0.96
N ARG A 133 9.82 4.50 -0.06
CA ARG A 133 11.27 4.29 -0.02
C ARG A 133 11.98 5.29 -0.94
N PRO A 134 13.14 5.83 -0.55
CA PRO A 134 13.85 6.82 -1.35
C PRO A 134 14.11 6.28 -2.75
N SER A 135 13.60 6.99 -3.75
CA SER A 135 13.72 6.58 -5.14
C SER A 135 13.60 7.80 -6.05
N VAL A 136 14.70 8.18 -6.68
CA VAL A 136 14.73 9.21 -7.72
C VAL A 136 13.86 8.77 -8.89
N SER A 137 13.99 7.51 -9.33
CA SER A 137 13.17 6.94 -10.40
C SER A 137 11.68 7.00 -10.06
N GLY A 138 11.28 6.69 -8.82
CA GLY A 138 9.89 6.79 -8.38
C GLY A 138 9.37 8.22 -8.36
N ILE A 139 10.12 9.17 -7.81
CA ILE A 139 9.69 10.59 -7.75
C ILE A 139 9.56 11.16 -9.17
N CYS A 140 10.59 11.01 -9.99
CA CYS A 140 10.61 11.55 -11.35
C CYS A 140 9.63 10.84 -12.30
N SER A 141 9.40 9.53 -12.13
CA SER A 141 8.31 8.83 -12.84
C SER A 141 6.94 9.38 -12.46
N SER A 142 6.76 9.76 -11.20
CA SER A 142 5.48 10.31 -10.74
C SER A 142 5.24 11.69 -11.33
N LEU A 143 6.28 12.53 -11.37
CA LEU A 143 6.23 13.80 -12.08
C LEU A 143 5.87 13.60 -13.57
N LEU A 144 6.53 12.66 -14.25
CA LEU A 144 6.22 12.32 -15.64
C LEU A 144 4.77 11.87 -15.80
N PHE A 145 4.28 10.99 -14.92
CA PHE A 145 2.89 10.53 -14.92
C PHE A 145 1.90 11.69 -14.81
N PHE A 146 2.09 12.62 -13.87
CA PHE A 146 1.21 13.77 -13.69
C PHE A 146 1.29 14.77 -14.86
N LYS A 147 2.50 15.01 -15.40
CA LYS A 147 2.70 15.82 -16.61
C LYS A 147 1.92 15.24 -17.80
N THR A 148 2.04 13.94 -18.02
CA THR A 148 1.35 13.26 -19.13
C THR A 148 -0.16 13.25 -18.92
N LEU A 149 -0.64 13.04 -17.69
CA LEU A 149 -2.07 13.17 -17.37
C LEU A 149 -2.59 14.59 -17.64
N ALA A 150 -1.88 15.62 -17.17
CA ALA A 150 -2.28 17.00 -17.39
C ALA A 150 -2.31 17.39 -18.88
N SER A 151 -1.42 16.79 -19.68
CA SER A 151 -1.30 17.09 -21.12
C SER A 151 -2.29 16.30 -21.99
N GLN A 152 -2.55 15.04 -21.66
CA GLN A 152 -3.35 14.12 -22.51
C GLN A 152 -4.77 13.91 -22.01
N SER A 153 -5.06 14.16 -20.73
CA SER A 153 -6.40 13.98 -20.15
C SER A 153 -7.17 15.29 -20.19
N LYS A 154 -8.40 15.25 -20.70
CA LYS A 154 -9.38 16.35 -20.57
C LYS A 154 -10.20 16.27 -19.28
N ILE A 155 -9.97 15.23 -18.47
CA ILE A 155 -10.80 14.96 -17.30
C ILE A 155 -10.24 15.69 -16.08
N THR A 156 -11.14 16.37 -15.38
CA THR A 156 -10.88 17.15 -14.18
C THR A 156 -10.79 16.21 -12.96
N THR A 157 -9.57 15.80 -12.61
CA THR A 157 -9.27 14.96 -11.45
C THR A 157 -8.07 15.51 -10.70
N ASP A 158 -8.11 15.41 -9.38
CA ASP A 158 -6.97 15.75 -8.54
C ASP A 158 -5.83 14.75 -8.76
N LYS A 159 -4.60 15.21 -8.57
CA LYS A 159 -3.38 14.41 -8.73
C LYS A 159 -2.61 14.49 -7.43
N VAL A 160 -2.68 13.44 -6.61
CA VAL A 160 -2.05 13.44 -5.29
C VAL A 160 -0.76 12.63 -5.30
N PHE A 161 0.29 13.22 -4.75
CA PHE A 161 1.57 12.56 -4.49
C PHE A 161 1.84 12.49 -2.98
N LEU A 162 2.09 11.28 -2.46
CA LEU A 162 2.45 11.07 -1.06
C LEU A 162 3.91 10.67 -0.89
N TYR A 163 4.58 11.26 0.10
CA TYR A 163 5.93 10.88 0.51
C TYR A 163 6.17 11.11 2.01
N PRO A 164 7.20 10.48 2.62
CA PRO A 164 7.57 10.73 4.00
C PRO A 164 8.11 12.16 4.22
N LYS A 165 7.51 12.89 5.17
CA LYS A 165 7.91 14.25 5.56
C LYS A 165 9.36 14.34 6.07
N SER A 166 9.90 13.24 6.60
CA SER A 166 11.30 13.18 7.04
C SER A 166 12.30 13.51 5.92
N TRP A 167 11.93 13.31 4.65
CA TRP A 167 12.79 13.63 3.52
C TRP A 167 12.92 15.13 3.25
N ASP A 168 12.06 15.98 3.82
CA ASP A 168 12.20 17.44 3.68
C ASP A 168 13.43 17.97 4.43
N ASN A 169 13.75 17.36 5.58
CA ASN A 169 14.85 17.79 6.43
C ASN A 169 16.06 16.84 6.35
N ASN A 170 15.81 15.53 6.22
CA ASN A 170 16.80 14.47 6.31
C ASN A 170 16.64 13.49 5.13
N ALA A 171 16.71 14.01 3.90
CA ALA A 171 16.72 13.16 2.71
C ALA A 171 17.95 12.23 2.70
N PRO A 172 17.81 10.94 2.32
CA PRO A 172 18.93 10.01 2.31
C PRO A 172 20.04 10.35 1.31
N THR A 173 19.71 11.02 0.20
CA THR A 173 20.68 11.45 -0.81
C THR A 173 20.31 12.83 -1.36
N ARG A 174 21.32 13.54 -1.90
CA ARG A 174 21.13 14.83 -2.57
C ARG A 174 20.18 14.73 -3.77
N SER A 175 20.27 13.65 -4.54
CA SER A 175 19.41 13.41 -5.70
C SER A 175 17.92 13.31 -5.32
N ILE A 176 17.59 12.84 -4.11
CA ILE A 176 16.20 12.81 -3.62
C ILE A 176 15.71 14.23 -3.31
N VAL A 177 16.55 15.08 -2.72
CA VAL A 177 16.22 16.50 -2.48
C VAL A 177 15.95 17.20 -3.81
N GLU A 178 16.83 17.00 -4.80
CA GLU A 178 16.71 17.60 -6.14
C GLU A 178 15.48 17.07 -6.90
N ALA A 179 15.16 15.79 -6.77
CA ALA A 179 13.96 15.21 -7.38
C ALA A 179 12.67 15.77 -6.73
N LEU A 180 12.64 15.86 -5.40
CA LEU A 180 11.51 16.44 -4.67
C LEU A 180 11.35 17.94 -4.95
N SER A 181 12.43 18.71 -5.03
CA SER A 181 12.37 20.13 -5.37
C SER A 181 11.85 20.32 -6.80
N THR A 182 12.30 19.50 -7.74
CA THR A 182 11.80 19.49 -9.11
C THR A 182 10.31 19.18 -9.17
N LEU A 183 9.83 18.19 -8.41
CA LEU A 183 8.41 17.87 -8.30
C LEU A 183 7.60 19.05 -7.72
N LYS A 184 8.08 19.67 -6.64
CA LYS A 184 7.44 20.82 -5.98
C LYS A 184 7.38 22.05 -6.90
N ASN A 185 8.44 22.31 -7.67
CA ASN A 185 8.48 23.43 -8.62
C ASN A 185 7.45 23.30 -9.74
N HIS A 186 7.02 22.08 -10.07
CA HIS A 186 6.00 21.80 -11.07
C HIS A 186 4.61 21.57 -10.48
N GLN A 187 4.44 21.79 -9.17
CA GLN A 187 3.20 21.54 -8.45
C GLN A 187 2.03 22.32 -9.07
N ASP A 188 2.19 23.63 -9.25
CA ASP A 188 1.14 24.50 -9.79
C ASP A 188 0.92 24.27 -11.29
N VAL A 189 1.99 23.94 -12.03
CA VAL A 189 1.95 23.75 -13.49
C VAL A 189 1.11 22.53 -13.88
N TYR A 190 1.22 21.43 -13.13
CA TYR A 190 0.50 20.19 -13.40
C TYR A 190 -0.64 19.90 -12.44
N ASP A 191 -0.99 20.88 -11.58
CA ASP A 191 -2.05 20.78 -10.57
C ASP A 191 -1.88 19.54 -9.66
N ILE A 192 -0.67 19.41 -9.10
CA ILE A 192 -0.30 18.31 -8.22
C ILE A 192 -0.58 18.74 -6.78
N ILE A 193 -1.22 17.88 -6.00
CA ILE A 193 -1.38 18.04 -4.56
C ILE A 193 -0.34 17.17 -3.88
N ILE A 194 0.66 17.80 -3.28
CA ILE A 194 1.76 17.11 -2.61
C ILE A 194 1.45 17.01 -1.12
N HIS A 195 1.48 15.79 -0.57
CA HIS A 195 1.34 15.57 0.86
C HIS A 195 2.59 14.90 1.44
N ALA A 196 3.34 15.69 2.20
CA ALA A 196 4.33 15.19 3.14
C ALA A 196 3.61 14.55 4.34
N ILE A 197 3.84 13.26 4.56
CA ILE A 197 3.20 12.50 5.64
C ILE A 197 4.21 12.28 6.76
N ASP A 198 3.84 12.65 7.98
CA ASP A 198 4.70 12.43 9.11
C ASP A 198 4.78 10.92 9.46
N MET A 199 6.00 10.41 9.49
CA MET A 199 6.33 9.00 9.72
C MET A 199 7.24 8.83 10.95
N THR A 200 7.19 9.76 11.90
CA THR A 200 8.00 9.88 13.14
C THR A 200 8.04 8.67 14.09
N ASP A 201 7.56 7.50 13.68
CA ASP A 201 7.77 6.25 14.41
C ASP A 201 9.23 5.80 14.27
N PRO A 202 10.04 5.84 15.36
CA PRO A 202 11.48 5.59 15.32
C PRO A 202 11.83 4.15 14.88
N ASN A 203 10.87 3.23 14.90
CA ASN A 203 11.09 1.85 14.47
C ASN A 203 11.12 1.67 12.94
N TYR A 204 10.89 2.72 12.15
CA TYR A 204 10.72 2.62 10.70
C TYR A 204 11.57 3.62 9.93
N HIS A 205 12.84 3.29 9.71
CA HIS A 205 13.71 4.06 8.80
C HIS A 205 13.14 4.16 7.38
N PHE A 206 12.41 3.14 6.91
CA PHE A 206 11.72 3.14 5.61
C PHE A 206 10.35 2.47 5.73
N PRO A 207 9.24 3.24 5.85
CA PRO A 207 7.92 2.66 5.99
C PRO A 207 7.47 1.93 4.72
N SER A 208 6.58 0.95 4.88
CA SER A 208 5.89 0.34 3.74
C SER A 208 4.89 1.30 3.10
N ASN A 209 4.55 1.08 1.83
CA ASN A 209 3.50 1.85 1.16
C ASN A 209 2.14 1.71 1.88
N THR A 210 1.86 0.54 2.47
CA THR A 210 0.66 0.33 3.30
C THR A 210 0.63 1.23 4.53
N LYS A 211 1.78 1.38 5.22
CA LYS A 211 1.88 2.24 6.41
C LYS A 211 1.79 3.73 6.04
N LEU A 212 2.44 4.13 4.94
CA LEU A 212 2.34 5.49 4.42
C LEU A 212 0.89 5.84 4.05
N LEU A 213 0.20 4.96 3.33
CA LEU A 213 -1.21 5.14 2.96
C LEU A 213 -2.12 5.20 4.19
N SER A 214 -1.89 4.32 5.17
CA SER A 214 -2.65 4.31 6.43
C SER A 214 -2.51 5.62 7.19
N LYS A 215 -1.30 6.18 7.31
CA LYS A 215 -1.10 7.50 7.96
C LYS A 215 -1.70 8.65 7.14
N ALA A 216 -1.74 8.53 5.82
CA ALA A 216 -2.33 9.53 4.94
C ALA A 216 -3.86 9.48 4.87
N SER A 217 -4.52 8.47 5.44
CA SER A 217 -5.95 8.20 5.22
C SER A 217 -6.85 9.39 5.54
N HIS A 218 -6.58 10.11 6.64
CA HIS A 218 -7.33 11.30 7.05
C HIS A 218 -7.30 12.45 6.03
N LYS A 219 -6.27 12.52 5.17
CA LYS A 219 -6.20 13.53 4.09
C LYS A 219 -6.98 13.10 2.84
N LEU A 220 -7.30 11.81 2.74
CA LEU A 220 -7.93 11.18 1.58
C LEU A 220 -9.43 10.90 1.75
N THR A 221 -9.98 11.08 2.96
CA THR A 221 -11.40 10.80 3.30
C THR A 221 -12.41 11.57 2.45
N HIS A 222 -12.04 12.74 1.92
CA HIS A 222 -12.92 13.62 1.14
C HIS A 222 -13.13 13.14 -0.30
N TYR A 223 -12.31 12.20 -0.77
CA TYR A 223 -12.44 11.69 -2.13
C TYR A 223 -13.46 10.55 -2.19
N GLU A 224 -14.38 10.66 -3.15
CA GLU A 224 -15.33 9.59 -3.49
C GLU A 224 -14.64 8.48 -4.28
N LYS A 225 -13.62 8.82 -5.07
CA LYS A 225 -12.90 7.85 -5.92
C LYS A 225 -11.40 8.10 -5.89
N ILE A 226 -10.63 7.13 -5.42
CA ILE A 226 -9.16 7.17 -5.38
C ILE A 226 -8.63 6.05 -6.24
N PHE A 227 -7.85 6.37 -7.26
CA PHE A 227 -7.21 5.37 -8.10
C PHE A 227 -5.70 5.41 -7.95
N PHE A 228 -5.17 4.35 -7.35
CA PHE A 228 -3.75 4.19 -7.10
C PHE A 228 -3.07 3.47 -8.25
N THR A 229 -1.92 3.99 -8.68
CA THR A 229 -0.98 3.30 -9.57
C THR A 229 0.42 3.31 -8.96
N ARG A 230 1.13 2.19 -9.07
CA ARG A 230 2.48 2.06 -8.53
C ARG A 230 3.48 2.85 -9.36
N SER A 231 4.41 3.51 -8.66
CA SER A 231 5.59 4.15 -9.22
C SER A 231 6.86 3.37 -8.80
N PRO A 232 7.94 3.31 -9.63
CA PRO A 232 8.11 3.93 -10.95
C PRO A 232 7.28 3.28 -12.07
N GLY A 233 6.89 4.09 -13.05
CA GLY A 233 6.12 3.66 -14.22
C GLY A 233 5.91 4.78 -15.24
N MET A 234 5.28 4.44 -16.37
CA MET A 234 5.02 5.32 -17.50
C MET A 234 3.57 5.19 -17.99
N LEU A 235 2.91 6.34 -18.12
CA LEU A 235 1.60 6.44 -18.77
C LEU A 235 1.76 6.50 -20.27
N LEU A 236 1.18 5.53 -20.97
CA LEU A 236 1.21 5.43 -22.43
C LEU A 236 -0.09 5.91 -23.07
N ASN A 237 -1.23 5.70 -22.40
CA ASN A 237 -2.52 6.12 -22.91
C ASN A 237 -3.44 6.57 -21.76
N ALA A 238 -3.56 7.89 -21.59
CA ALA A 238 -4.43 8.50 -20.59
C ALA A 238 -5.91 8.14 -20.81
N SER A 239 -6.39 8.12 -22.05
CA SER A 239 -7.80 7.80 -22.34
C SER A 239 -8.19 6.39 -21.90
N LYS A 240 -7.35 5.39 -22.15
CA LYS A 240 -7.59 4.01 -21.69
C LYS A 240 -7.55 3.90 -20.16
N LEU A 241 -6.61 4.61 -19.52
CA LEU A 241 -6.53 4.63 -18.06
C LEU A 241 -7.76 5.29 -17.44
N ASN A 242 -8.25 6.37 -18.05
CA ASN A 242 -9.47 7.06 -17.65
C ASN A 242 -10.69 6.16 -17.80
N GLN A 243 -10.84 5.45 -18.93
CA GLN A 243 -11.95 4.50 -19.13
C GLN A 243 -11.99 3.46 -18.00
N LEU A 244 -10.83 2.93 -17.59
CA LEU A 244 -10.74 2.05 -16.44
C LEU A 244 -11.12 2.80 -15.15
N PHE A 245 -10.54 3.96 -14.87
CA PHE A 245 -10.82 4.73 -13.65
C PHE A 245 -12.31 5.04 -13.49
N PHE A 246 -13.02 5.39 -14.56
CA PHE A 246 -14.43 5.76 -14.52
C PHE A 246 -15.40 4.58 -14.64
N SER A 247 -14.92 3.37 -14.96
CA SER A 247 -15.77 2.18 -14.91
C SER A 247 -16.32 1.96 -13.49
N GLU A 248 -17.56 1.49 -13.42
CA GLU A 248 -18.25 1.21 -12.17
C GLU A 248 -17.74 -0.11 -11.57
N PRO A 249 -17.28 -0.11 -10.31
CA PRO A 249 -16.98 -1.36 -9.62
C PRO A 249 -18.27 -2.08 -9.22
N PRO A 250 -18.24 -3.42 -9.08
CA PRO A 250 -19.43 -4.17 -8.69
C PRO A 250 -19.88 -3.78 -7.28
N THR A 251 -21.13 -3.33 -7.17
CA THR A 251 -21.77 -3.08 -5.88
C THR A 251 -22.21 -4.41 -5.27
N PHE A 252 -21.70 -4.79 -4.10
CA PHE A 252 -22.34 -5.86 -3.33
C PHE A 252 -23.71 -5.36 -2.88
N SER A 253 -24.78 -5.84 -3.51
CA SER A 253 -26.11 -5.74 -2.93
C SER A 253 -26.12 -6.54 -1.62
N SER A 254 -26.65 -5.92 -0.56
CA SER A 254 -26.74 -6.45 0.80
C SER A 254 -27.65 -7.68 0.94
N SER A 255 -28.13 -8.26 -0.16
CA SER A 255 -29.12 -9.34 -0.18
C SER A 255 -28.62 -10.68 -0.71
N SER A 256 -27.32 -10.85 -0.98
CA SER A 256 -26.77 -12.19 -1.23
C SER A 256 -25.51 -12.42 -0.42
N SER A 257 -25.68 -13.14 0.68
CA SER A 257 -24.68 -14.03 1.25
C SER A 257 -24.30 -15.12 0.23
N SER A 258 -23.78 -14.74 -0.93
CA SER A 258 -23.07 -15.68 -1.80
C SER A 258 -21.61 -15.60 -1.42
N SER A 259 -21.19 -16.57 -0.62
CA SER A 259 -19.80 -17.01 -0.51
C SER A 259 -19.09 -16.79 -1.85
N TYR A 260 -18.19 -15.80 -1.88
CA TYR A 260 -17.28 -15.60 -2.99
C TYR A 260 -16.27 -16.75 -2.93
N SER A 261 -16.66 -17.91 -3.43
CA SER A 261 -15.79 -19.07 -3.55
C SER A 261 -14.86 -18.80 -4.74
N PRO A 262 -13.53 -18.70 -4.55
CA PRO A 262 -12.59 -18.46 -5.64
C PRO A 262 -12.48 -19.64 -6.64
N LEU A 263 -13.27 -20.70 -6.42
CA LEU A 263 -13.26 -21.95 -7.17
C LEU A 263 -14.63 -22.36 -7.74
N SER A 264 -15.67 -21.53 -7.65
CA SER A 264 -16.92 -21.82 -8.37
C SER A 264 -16.76 -21.44 -9.84
N SER A 265 -16.36 -22.43 -10.62
CA SER A 265 -16.65 -22.59 -12.06
C SER A 265 -17.46 -21.44 -12.68
N TRP A 266 -16.77 -20.64 -13.49
CA TRP A 266 -17.28 -19.63 -14.44
C TRP A 266 -18.40 -20.11 -15.39
N LYS A 267 -18.93 -21.33 -15.23
CA LYS A 267 -20.19 -21.77 -15.83
C LYS A 267 -21.40 -21.26 -15.03
N LYS A 268 -21.60 -19.95 -15.02
CA LYS A 268 -22.97 -19.42 -15.01
C LYS A 268 -23.20 -18.80 -16.38
N ARG A 269 -23.89 -19.59 -17.22
CA ARG A 269 -24.43 -19.22 -18.53
C ARG A 269 -25.15 -17.86 -18.37
N ARG A 270 -24.48 -16.75 -18.71
CA ARG A 270 -25.12 -15.42 -18.77
C ARG A 270 -26.25 -15.53 -19.79
N LYS A 271 -27.45 -15.06 -19.42
CA LYS A 271 -28.50 -14.77 -20.40
C LYS A 271 -27.91 -13.72 -21.37
N PRO A 272 -28.04 -13.89 -22.70
CA PRO A 272 -27.32 -13.10 -23.69
C PRO A 272 -27.87 -11.67 -23.88
N ASN A 273 -28.72 -11.18 -22.96
CA ASN A 273 -29.46 -9.93 -23.16
C ASN A 273 -29.14 -8.84 -22.12
N ASP A 274 -28.06 -9.01 -21.37
CA ASP A 274 -27.60 -7.99 -20.44
C ASP A 274 -26.35 -7.34 -21.02
N ASN A 275 -26.51 -6.11 -21.54
CA ASN A 275 -25.44 -5.23 -22.01
C ASN A 275 -24.58 -4.73 -20.82
N SER A 276 -24.29 -5.60 -19.84
CA SER A 276 -23.52 -5.24 -18.66
C SER A 276 -22.04 -5.13 -19.03
N GLN A 277 -21.56 -3.88 -18.94
CA GLN A 277 -20.15 -3.52 -18.90
C GLN A 277 -19.35 -4.61 -18.18
N THR A 278 -18.34 -5.12 -18.87
CA THR A 278 -17.44 -6.16 -18.38
C THR A 278 -16.93 -5.84 -16.98
N ASP A 279 -17.05 -6.77 -16.03
CA ASP A 279 -16.59 -6.62 -14.65
C ASP A 279 -15.07 -6.30 -14.61
N MET A 280 -14.66 -5.02 -14.64
CA MET A 280 -13.24 -4.63 -14.69
C MET A 280 -12.54 -4.79 -13.34
N TRP A 281 -13.32 -4.94 -12.27
CA TRP A 281 -12.89 -4.81 -10.88
C TRP A 281 -13.29 -6.03 -10.04
N VAL A 282 -12.38 -6.45 -9.15
CA VAL A 282 -12.65 -7.44 -8.11
C VAL A 282 -12.60 -6.75 -6.74
N PRO A 283 -13.67 -6.78 -5.95
CA PRO A 283 -13.63 -6.28 -4.58
C PRO A 283 -12.56 -7.02 -3.77
N THR A 284 -11.66 -6.28 -3.15
CA THR A 284 -10.47 -6.83 -2.49
C THR A 284 -10.18 -6.03 -1.24
N ARG A 285 -10.02 -6.69 -0.09
CA ARG A 285 -9.57 -6.02 1.14
C ARG A 285 -8.06 -5.77 1.11
N LEU A 286 -7.64 -4.51 1.16
CA LEU A 286 -6.22 -4.12 1.27
C LEU A 286 -5.67 -4.41 2.67
N SER A 287 -4.74 -5.37 2.78
CA SER A 287 -4.09 -5.66 4.06
C SER A 287 -3.18 -4.50 4.51
N THR A 288 -3.29 -4.09 5.77
CA THR A 288 -2.33 -3.17 6.42
C THR A 288 -1.09 -3.89 6.95
N MET A 289 -1.15 -5.22 7.06
CA MET A 289 -0.06 -6.07 7.58
C MET A 289 0.98 -6.39 6.51
N ASN A 290 0.57 -6.43 5.23
CA ASN A 290 1.49 -6.71 4.14
C ASN A 290 2.26 -5.42 3.79
N ALA A 291 3.56 -5.55 3.52
CA ALA A 291 4.36 -4.40 3.10
C ALA A 291 4.00 -3.92 1.68
N ASP A 292 3.50 -4.83 0.84
CA ASP A 292 3.26 -4.60 -0.58
C ASP A 292 1.78 -4.38 -0.88
N LEU A 293 1.47 -3.21 -1.45
CA LEU A 293 0.18 -2.93 -2.06
C LEU A 293 0.10 -3.55 -3.47
N PRO A 294 -1.12 -3.86 -3.95
CA PRO A 294 -1.33 -4.18 -5.35
C PRO A 294 -0.76 -3.10 -6.27
N TYR A 295 -0.29 -3.49 -7.46
CA TYR A 295 0.29 -2.56 -8.44
C TYR A 295 -0.67 -1.46 -8.91
N ALA A 296 -1.97 -1.72 -8.86
CA ALA A 296 -3.03 -0.74 -9.01
C ALA A 296 -4.27 -1.19 -8.24
N PHE A 297 -5.00 -0.23 -7.68
CA PHE A 297 -6.28 -0.49 -7.00
C PHE A 297 -7.15 0.77 -7.02
N LEU A 298 -8.45 0.57 -6.85
CA LEU A 298 -9.47 1.60 -6.77
C LEU A 298 -10.09 1.58 -5.38
N VAL A 299 -10.22 2.74 -4.73
CA VAL A 299 -11.04 2.92 -3.53
C VAL A 299 -12.24 3.77 -3.89
N THR A 300 -13.43 3.32 -3.50
CA THR A 300 -14.67 4.07 -3.61
C THR A 300 -15.25 4.33 -2.24
N THR A 301 -15.81 5.51 -2.06
CA THR A 301 -16.51 5.93 -0.85
C THR A 301 -17.96 6.18 -1.21
N ASP A 302 -18.85 5.35 -0.68
CA ASP A 302 -20.29 5.46 -0.88
C ASP A 302 -20.94 6.00 0.39
N HIS A 303 -21.82 6.99 0.25
CA HIS A 303 -22.66 7.51 1.33
C HIS A 303 -24.05 6.91 1.20
N ASP A 304 -24.45 6.11 2.17
CA ASP A 304 -25.83 5.62 2.25
C ASP A 304 -26.76 6.76 2.69
N SER A 305 -28.02 6.67 2.27
CA SER A 305 -29.16 7.50 2.71
C SER A 305 -29.28 7.62 4.24
N SER A 306 -28.80 6.61 4.98
CA SER A 306 -28.73 6.59 6.44
C SER A 306 -27.56 7.39 7.04
N GLY A 307 -26.76 8.07 6.21
CA GLY A 307 -25.55 8.80 6.63
C GLY A 307 -24.34 7.90 6.88
N ARG A 308 -24.45 6.58 6.65
CA ARG A 308 -23.34 5.64 6.79
C ARG A 308 -22.38 5.76 5.62
N VAL A 309 -21.09 5.89 5.92
CA VAL A 309 -20.02 5.90 4.92
C VAL A 309 -19.48 4.48 4.73
N SER A 310 -19.45 4.00 3.50
CA SER A 310 -18.88 2.69 3.14
C SER A 310 -17.68 2.89 2.22
N ILE A 311 -16.50 2.48 2.69
CA ILE A 311 -15.25 2.55 1.92
C ILE A 311 -14.92 1.16 1.39
N ARG A 312 -14.73 1.05 0.07
CA ARG A 312 -14.52 -0.22 -0.61
C ARG A 312 -13.31 -0.17 -1.50
N SER A 313 -12.44 -1.17 -1.38
CA SER A 313 -11.26 -1.31 -2.24
C SER A 313 -11.46 -2.40 -3.28
N HIS A 314 -10.95 -2.15 -4.49
CA HIS A 314 -11.08 -3.01 -5.66
C HIS A 314 -9.75 -3.11 -6.38
N VAL A 315 -9.47 -4.28 -6.97
CA VAL A 315 -8.27 -4.53 -7.76
C VAL A 315 -8.69 -4.94 -9.17
N PRO A 316 -7.96 -4.54 -10.23
CA PRO A 316 -8.32 -4.92 -11.59
C PRO A 316 -8.32 -6.44 -11.80
N ILE A 317 -9.25 -6.95 -12.61
CA ILE A 317 -9.29 -8.37 -13.00
C ILE A 317 -8.02 -8.78 -13.79
N PRO A 318 -7.69 -10.09 -13.85
CA PRO A 318 -6.49 -10.55 -14.56
C PRO A 318 -6.37 -10.07 -16.01
N SER A 319 -7.46 -10.03 -16.78
CA SER A 319 -7.42 -9.55 -18.17
C SER A 319 -7.05 -8.06 -18.27
N VAL A 320 -7.54 -7.23 -17.34
CA VAL A 320 -7.17 -5.80 -17.25
C VAL A 320 -5.70 -5.65 -16.84
N LYS A 321 -5.22 -6.46 -15.89
CA LYS A 321 -3.80 -6.48 -15.49
C LYS A 321 -2.87 -6.97 -16.61
N GLN A 322 -3.37 -7.76 -17.55
CA GLN A 322 -2.59 -8.28 -18.66
C GLN A 322 -2.61 -7.35 -19.89
N SER A 323 -3.56 -6.42 -19.97
CA SER A 323 -3.77 -5.59 -21.17
C SER A 323 -3.71 -4.08 -20.96
N LEU A 324 -4.06 -3.57 -19.78
CA LEU A 324 -4.13 -2.13 -19.52
C LEU A 324 -3.09 -1.65 -18.51
N ILE A 325 -2.84 -2.40 -17.44
CA ILE A 325 -1.86 -2.03 -16.40
C ILE A 325 -0.86 -3.18 -16.24
N VAL A 326 0.23 -3.11 -16.98
CA VAL A 326 1.15 -4.24 -17.13
C VAL A 326 2.50 -3.97 -16.46
N PRO A 327 3.14 -5.00 -15.86
CA PRO A 327 4.56 -4.91 -15.53
C PRO A 327 5.37 -4.80 -16.83
N ALA A 328 6.48 -4.05 -16.80
CA ALA A 328 7.38 -3.93 -17.95
C ALA A 328 7.86 -5.28 -18.49
N ILE A 329 8.01 -6.27 -17.61
CA ILE A 329 8.24 -7.66 -18.01
C ILE A 329 6.91 -8.42 -17.92
N PRO A 330 6.35 -8.86 -19.05
CA PRO A 330 5.18 -9.72 -19.02
C PRO A 330 5.56 -11.07 -18.37
N ARG A 331 4.95 -11.38 -17.22
CA ARG A 331 5.01 -12.73 -16.61
C ARG A 331 4.06 -13.71 -17.29
N PHE A 332 3.21 -13.23 -18.19
CA PHE A 332 2.19 -14.02 -18.88
C PHE A 332 2.53 -14.09 -20.37
N PRO A 333 2.64 -15.28 -20.97
CA PRO A 333 2.74 -15.40 -22.41
C PRO A 333 1.45 -14.84 -23.01
N ALA A 334 1.56 -13.82 -23.85
CA ALA A 334 0.43 -13.31 -24.60
C ALA A 334 -0.06 -14.44 -25.51
N GLU A 335 -1.22 -15.01 -25.17
CA GLU A 335 -1.87 -16.04 -25.96
C GLU A 335 -2.39 -15.37 -27.24
N ARG A 336 -1.54 -15.39 -28.28
CA ARG A 336 -1.79 -15.02 -29.68
C ARG A 336 -2.53 -13.70 -29.94
N VAL A 337 -1.77 -12.75 -30.49
CA VAL A 337 -2.21 -11.77 -31.51
C VAL A 337 -3.27 -10.77 -31.07
N THR A 338 -2.81 -9.75 -30.36
CA THR A 338 -3.16 -8.35 -30.66
C THR A 338 -2.06 -7.51 -30.03
N GLU A 339 -1.61 -6.45 -30.69
CA GLU A 339 -0.63 -5.52 -30.12
C GLU A 339 -1.24 -4.94 -28.83
N LEU A 340 -0.85 -5.53 -27.69
CA LEU A 340 -1.25 -5.06 -26.37
C LEU A 340 -0.59 -3.70 -26.20
N HIS A 341 -1.40 -2.66 -26.36
CA HIS A 341 -1.03 -1.27 -26.10
C HIS A 341 -1.51 -0.91 -24.70
N PRO A 342 -0.71 -1.16 -23.66
CA PRO A 342 -1.10 -0.88 -22.28
C PRO A 342 -1.39 0.60 -22.07
N ALA A 343 -2.27 0.89 -21.12
CA ALA A 343 -2.50 2.25 -20.66
C ALA A 343 -1.34 2.72 -19.78
N TYR A 344 -0.86 1.84 -18.90
CA TYR A 344 0.20 2.12 -17.94
C TYR A 344 1.16 0.93 -17.82
N VAL A 345 2.45 1.23 -17.77
CA VAL A 345 3.52 0.25 -17.53
C VAL A 345 4.25 0.60 -16.25
N PHE A 346 4.50 -0.36 -15.36
CA PHE A 346 5.28 -0.13 -14.14
C PHE A 346 6.52 -1.03 -14.07
N PHE A 347 7.51 -0.59 -13.29
CA PHE A 347 8.81 -1.25 -13.14
C PHE A 347 8.98 -1.82 -11.73
N ASP A 348 9.45 -3.07 -11.61
CA ASP A 348 9.68 -3.76 -10.34
C ASP A 348 11.19 -3.82 -10.05
N LYS A 349 11.62 -2.94 -9.14
CA LYS A 349 13.03 -2.81 -8.71
C LYS A 349 13.69 -4.09 -8.23
N SER A 350 12.94 -5.10 -7.77
CA SER A 350 13.51 -6.12 -6.86
C SER A 350 13.96 -7.43 -7.49
N LYS A 351 13.42 -7.84 -8.64
CA LYS A 351 13.64 -9.22 -9.13
C LYS A 351 14.15 -9.33 -10.55
N ASN A 352 13.93 -8.32 -11.40
CA ASN A 352 14.19 -8.47 -12.84
C ASN A 352 14.73 -7.20 -13.52
N GLN A 353 15.36 -6.29 -12.79
CA GLN A 353 15.80 -4.99 -13.31
C GLN A 353 16.54 -5.08 -14.66
N MET A 354 17.48 -6.04 -14.80
CA MET A 354 18.21 -6.27 -16.07
C MET A 354 17.30 -6.64 -17.24
N ARG A 355 16.23 -7.41 -16.99
CA ARG A 355 15.25 -7.77 -18.03
C ARG A 355 14.33 -6.60 -18.35
N GLU A 356 14.02 -5.75 -17.38
CA GLU A 356 13.24 -4.52 -17.60
C GLU A 356 14.02 -3.56 -18.49
N MET A 357 15.33 -3.40 -18.22
CA MET A 357 16.23 -2.58 -19.02
C MET A 357 16.27 -2.97 -20.50
N GLY A 358 16.05 -4.25 -20.82
CA GLY A 358 16.00 -4.74 -22.21
C GLY A 358 14.69 -4.42 -22.94
N THR A 359 13.68 -3.85 -22.28
CA THR A 359 12.39 -3.56 -22.89
C THR A 359 12.36 -2.21 -23.58
N VAL A 360 11.61 -2.10 -24.67
CA VAL A 360 11.37 -0.81 -25.36
C VAL A 360 10.72 0.21 -24.41
N TYR A 361 9.81 -0.25 -23.54
CA TYR A 361 9.16 0.59 -22.54
C TYR A 361 10.14 1.23 -21.56
N TYR A 362 11.16 0.49 -21.10
CA TYR A 362 12.16 1.04 -20.20
C TYR A 362 13.05 2.09 -20.86
N GLN A 363 13.47 1.85 -22.10
CA GLN A 363 14.30 2.81 -22.83
C GLN A 363 13.56 4.14 -23.06
N GLU A 364 12.30 4.05 -23.47
CA GLU A 364 11.45 5.22 -23.67
C GLU A 364 11.15 5.94 -22.34
N TRP A 365 10.81 5.17 -21.29
CA TRP A 365 10.63 5.72 -19.95
C TRP A 365 11.89 6.44 -19.45
N LYS A 366 13.07 5.82 -19.58
CA LYS A 366 14.33 6.41 -19.13
C LYS A 366 14.60 7.75 -19.82
N LYS A 367 14.34 7.84 -21.13
CA LYS A 367 14.45 9.08 -21.90
C LYS A 367 13.49 10.15 -21.37
N GLN A 368 12.20 9.83 -21.25
CA GLN A 368 11.18 10.79 -20.81
C GLN A 368 11.37 11.24 -19.35
N VAL A 369 11.83 10.35 -18.48
CA VAL A 369 12.12 10.71 -17.08
C VAL A 369 13.34 11.61 -16.99
N HIS A 370 14.37 11.39 -17.82
CA HIS A 370 15.53 12.29 -17.89
C HIS A 370 15.11 13.68 -18.36
N ASP A 371 14.17 13.77 -19.30
CA ASP A 371 13.59 15.06 -19.74
C ASP A 371 12.73 15.72 -18.65
N ALA A 372 12.04 14.92 -17.81
CA ALA A 372 11.21 15.42 -16.72
C ALA A 372 12.03 15.89 -15.50
N CYS A 373 13.15 15.23 -15.22
CA CYS A 373 14.07 15.53 -14.13
C CYS A 373 15.48 15.83 -14.69
N GLN A 374 15.59 16.95 -15.41
CA GLN A 374 16.84 17.34 -16.07
C GLN A 374 17.98 17.48 -15.06
N GLY A 375 19.14 16.89 -15.39
CA GLY A 375 20.36 16.98 -14.60
C GLY A 375 20.43 16.06 -13.38
N ILE A 376 19.41 15.21 -13.14
CA ILE A 376 19.43 14.24 -12.04
C ILE A 376 19.75 12.84 -12.58
N GLU A 377 20.78 12.20 -12.01
CA GLU A 377 21.08 10.81 -12.34
C GLU A 377 20.04 9.85 -11.75
N ILE A 378 19.40 9.07 -12.61
CA ILE A 378 18.40 8.06 -12.25
C ILE A 378 19.14 6.73 -12.03
N ASN A 379 19.85 6.64 -10.92
CA ASN A 379 20.56 5.44 -10.47
C ASN A 379 20.03 5.06 -9.08
N ASP A 380 18.93 4.31 -9.03
CA ASP A 380 18.41 3.75 -7.77
C ASP A 380 18.56 2.23 -7.68
#